data_AF-A0A8S3PV95-F1
#
_entry.id   AF-A0A8S3PV95-F1
#
_cell.length_a   1.000
_cell.length_b   1.000
_cell.length_c   1.000
_cell.angle_alpha   90.00
_cell.angle_beta   90.00
_cell.angle_gamma   90.00
#
_symmetry.space_group_name_H-M   'P 1'
#
loop_
_entity.id
_entity.type
_entity.pdbx_description
1 polymer ?
#
loop_
_entity_poly.entity_id
_entity_poly.type
_entity_poly.pdbx_seq_one_letter_code
_entity_poly.pdbx_strand_id
1 'polypeptide(L)'
;MLETVEVDILKADPFGQVYKSLNHLHTIDIGKCWFYQIASTTFRFVPYLKNLDIDISCSIRFLRNFHFGMSRLKSLTLRKLGTKFVIEDFPRIVCELMQTPIEILSFRNTFTEKTEDLSTTWNTLCYCLNSSRIKRLRLTENNFAGPISELWESPDSLRFLNLSTNKLNQFAVNLNKIRILILRDNLLGDFLQSNRYMTTNKSVLEYVDLSQNNINKLNVRLFHGQPNLNTLY
;
A
#
# COMPACT_ATOMS: atom_id res chain seq x y z
N MET A 1 -10.96 21.21 15.21
CA MET A 1 -12.23 20.58 14.80
C MET A 1 -12.02 19.99 13.42
N LEU A 2 -11.95 18.67 13.30
CA LEU A 2 -12.06 17.99 12.00
C LEU A 2 -13.56 17.89 11.74
N GLU A 3 -14.08 18.66 10.77
CA GLU A 3 -15.41 18.42 10.25
C GLU A 3 -15.39 17.07 9.52
N THR A 4 -15.67 16.00 10.25
CA THR A 4 -16.12 14.74 9.67
C THR A 4 -17.49 15.01 9.07
N VAL A 5 -17.50 15.36 7.79
CA VAL A 5 -18.74 15.49 7.01
C VAL A 5 -19.31 14.09 6.86
N GLU A 6 -20.39 13.80 7.57
CA GLU A 6 -21.18 12.58 7.34
C GLU A 6 -21.76 12.63 5.92
N VAL A 7 -21.44 11.57 5.17
CA VAL A 7 -21.54 11.49 3.71
C VAL A 7 -22.93 11.01 3.28
N ASP A 8 -23.98 11.66 3.78
CA ASP A 8 -25.30 11.59 3.14
C ASP A 8 -25.36 12.46 1.87
N ILE A 9 -24.39 13.37 1.72
CA ILE A 9 -24.23 14.31 0.60
C ILE A 9 -24.02 13.61 -0.76
N LEU A 10 -23.36 12.45 -0.81
CA LEU A 10 -23.04 11.81 -2.09
C LEU A 10 -24.22 11.08 -2.75
N LYS A 11 -25.34 10.88 -2.03
CA LYS A 11 -26.53 10.22 -2.57
C LYS A 11 -27.60 11.19 -3.09
N ALA A 12 -27.56 12.47 -2.71
CA ALA A 12 -28.78 13.29 -2.71
C ALA A 12 -28.85 14.46 -3.71
N ASP A 13 -27.79 14.78 -4.49
CA ASP A 13 -27.82 15.99 -5.32
C ASP A 13 -27.54 15.76 -6.83
N PRO A 14 -28.59 15.57 -7.65
CA PRO A 14 -28.47 15.54 -9.11
C PRO A 14 -28.23 16.93 -9.74
N PHE A 15 -28.24 18.03 -8.97
CA PHE A 15 -28.16 19.41 -9.47
C PHE A 15 -26.85 20.15 -9.15
N GLY A 16 -25.86 19.51 -8.53
CA GLY A 16 -24.50 20.03 -8.47
C GLY A 16 -24.26 21.17 -7.45
N GLN A 17 -25.23 21.51 -6.62
CA GLN A 17 -25.13 22.62 -5.66
C GLN A 17 -24.34 22.25 -4.41
N VAL A 18 -24.49 21.02 -3.91
CA VAL A 18 -23.77 20.55 -2.71
C VAL A 18 -22.27 20.43 -2.99
N TYR A 19 -21.90 20.12 -4.23
CA TYR A 19 -20.51 19.93 -4.65
C TYR A 19 -19.66 21.21 -4.66
N LYS A 20 -20.25 22.40 -4.83
CA LYS A 20 -19.51 23.68 -4.76
C LYS A 20 -18.96 23.96 -3.35
N SER A 21 -19.57 23.39 -2.31
CA SER A 21 -19.17 23.59 -0.91
C SER A 21 -17.96 22.76 -0.47
N LEU A 22 -17.55 21.77 -1.27
CA LEU A 22 -16.52 20.80 -0.86
C LEU A 22 -15.09 21.23 -1.25
N ASN A 23 -14.92 22.40 -1.85
CA ASN A 23 -13.62 22.92 -2.30
C ASN A 23 -12.60 23.13 -1.16
N HIS A 24 -13.03 23.09 0.09
CA HIS A 24 -12.17 23.28 1.26
C HIS A 24 -11.65 21.94 1.83
N LEU A 25 -12.20 20.82 1.36
CA LEU A 25 -11.87 19.50 1.89
C LEU A 25 -10.47 19.06 1.47
N HIS A 26 -9.69 18.67 2.47
CA HIS A 26 -8.34 18.15 2.30
C HIS A 26 -8.24 16.66 2.65
N THR A 27 -9.18 16.16 3.44
CA THR A 27 -9.23 14.77 3.87
C THR A 27 -10.66 14.28 3.74
N ILE A 28 -10.82 13.10 3.15
CA ILE A 28 -12.07 12.35 3.16
C ILE A 28 -11.74 10.99 3.75
N ASP A 29 -12.42 10.64 4.84
CA ASP A 29 -12.40 9.30 5.41
C ASP A 29 -13.80 8.73 5.32
N ILE A 30 -13.95 7.74 4.47
CA ILE A 30 -15.19 7.01 4.27
C ILE A 30 -15.07 5.54 4.66
N GLY A 31 -14.08 5.21 5.49
CA GLY A 31 -13.74 3.82 5.74
C GLY A 31 -14.79 2.98 6.47
N LYS A 32 -15.76 3.63 7.12
CA LYS A 32 -16.85 2.94 7.82
C LYS A 32 -18.18 3.01 7.09
N CYS A 33 -18.18 3.59 5.89
CA CYS A 33 -19.39 3.85 5.14
C CYS A 33 -19.68 2.73 4.15
N TRP A 34 -20.96 2.35 4.05
CA TRP A 34 -21.42 1.35 3.09
C TRP A 34 -21.93 2.06 1.83
N PHE A 35 -21.08 2.17 0.82
CA PHE A 35 -21.53 2.61 -0.51
C PHE A 35 -21.70 1.41 -1.44
N TYR A 36 -22.67 1.49 -2.34
CA TYR A 36 -22.77 0.50 -3.42
C TYR A 36 -21.79 0.83 -4.55
N GLN A 37 -21.65 2.13 -4.84
CA GLN A 37 -20.78 2.65 -5.87
C GLN A 37 -20.40 4.09 -5.53
N ILE A 38 -19.15 4.45 -5.81
CA ILE A 38 -18.73 5.85 -5.89
C ILE A 38 -18.23 6.05 -7.32
N ALA A 39 -18.64 7.13 -7.98
CA ALA A 39 -18.15 7.45 -9.31
C ALA A 39 -16.79 8.14 -9.19
N SER A 40 -15.80 7.79 -10.03
CA SER A 40 -14.50 8.46 -10.01
C SER A 40 -14.60 9.95 -10.34
N THR A 41 -15.62 10.37 -11.10
CA THR A 41 -15.92 11.77 -11.39
C THR A 41 -16.32 12.59 -10.18
N THR A 42 -16.77 11.96 -9.08
CA THR A 42 -17.16 12.65 -7.84
C THR A 42 -16.04 13.50 -7.26
N PHE A 43 -14.77 13.13 -7.44
CA PHE A 43 -13.66 13.90 -6.84
C PHE A 43 -13.23 15.12 -7.64
N ARG A 44 -13.78 15.33 -8.85
CA ARG A 44 -13.58 16.60 -9.57
C ARG A 44 -14.09 17.80 -8.78
N PHE A 45 -15.00 17.57 -7.84
CA PHE A 45 -15.57 18.57 -6.95
C PHE A 45 -14.80 18.78 -5.64
N VAL A 46 -13.72 18.04 -5.41
CA VAL A 46 -12.82 18.24 -4.26
C VAL A 46 -11.37 18.40 -4.74
N PRO A 47 -11.07 19.46 -5.52
CA PRO A 47 -9.78 19.62 -6.20
C PRO A 47 -8.59 19.81 -5.22
N TYR A 48 -8.85 20.03 -3.94
CA TYR A 48 -7.85 20.21 -2.89
C TYR A 48 -7.63 18.99 -2.01
N LEU A 49 -8.28 17.86 -2.34
CA LEU A 49 -8.15 16.62 -1.60
C LEU A 49 -6.70 16.14 -1.57
N LYS A 50 -6.16 15.94 -0.37
CA LYS A 50 -4.80 15.44 -0.12
C LYS A 50 -4.81 14.01 0.42
N ASN A 51 -5.81 13.66 1.22
CA ASN A 51 -5.91 12.36 1.87
C ASN A 51 -7.26 11.73 1.58
N LEU A 52 -7.24 10.48 1.15
CA LEU A 52 -8.44 9.71 0.85
C LEU A 52 -8.30 8.35 1.52
N ASP A 53 -9.15 8.09 2.50
CA ASP A 53 -9.27 6.79 3.18
C ASP A 53 -10.61 6.16 2.83
N ILE A 54 -10.51 4.93 2.35
CA ILE A 54 -11.58 4.22 1.69
C ILE A 54 -11.48 2.78 2.18
N ASP A 55 -12.48 2.33 2.90
CA ASP A 55 -12.67 0.95 3.34
C ASP A 55 -14.05 0.55 2.86
N ILE A 56 -14.09 -0.50 2.03
CA ILE A 56 -15.11 -0.56 1.00
C ILE A 56 -15.66 -1.96 0.80
N SER A 57 -16.86 -2.12 1.34
CA SER A 57 -17.95 -2.93 0.80
C SER A 57 -18.50 -2.40 -0.55
N CYS A 58 -17.78 -1.52 -1.27
CA CYS A 58 -18.22 -0.90 -2.54
C CYS A 58 -17.46 -1.43 -3.78
N SER A 59 -18.06 -1.20 -4.95
CA SER A 59 -17.62 -1.74 -6.24
C SER A 59 -16.33 -1.14 -6.82
N ILE A 60 -15.49 -2.01 -7.39
CA ILE A 60 -14.20 -1.77 -8.09
C ILE A 60 -14.25 -0.69 -9.16
N ARG A 61 -15.42 -0.44 -9.76
CA ARG A 61 -15.58 0.56 -10.83
C ARG A 61 -15.09 1.95 -10.44
N PHE A 62 -15.02 2.22 -9.14
CA PHE A 62 -14.47 3.42 -8.55
C PHE A 62 -13.00 3.73 -8.92
N LEU A 63 -12.13 2.71 -9.01
CA LEU A 63 -10.69 2.92 -9.21
C LEU A 63 -10.31 3.12 -10.68
N ARG A 64 -11.22 2.87 -11.63
CA ARG A 64 -11.00 3.20 -13.04
C ARG A 64 -11.14 4.72 -13.22
N ASN A 65 -10.16 5.33 -13.89
CA ASN A 65 -10.11 6.79 -14.13
C ASN A 65 -9.81 7.63 -12.88
N PHE A 66 -9.13 7.05 -11.89
CA PHE A 66 -8.80 7.71 -10.62
C PHE A 66 -7.93 8.97 -10.79
N HIS A 67 -7.23 9.11 -11.92
CA HIS A 67 -6.39 10.27 -12.22
C HIS A 67 -7.19 11.56 -12.52
N PHE A 68 -8.50 11.49 -12.80
CA PHE A 68 -9.29 12.69 -13.08
C PHE A 68 -9.69 13.44 -11.81
N GLY A 69 -9.03 14.58 -11.55
CA GLY A 69 -9.41 15.53 -10.50
C GLY A 69 -8.64 15.39 -9.19
N MET A 70 -7.73 14.42 -9.08
CA MET A 70 -6.93 14.15 -7.87
C MET A 70 -5.47 14.59 -7.99
N SER A 71 -5.21 15.71 -8.67
CA SER A 71 -3.85 16.23 -8.91
C SER A 71 -3.12 16.70 -7.65
N ARG A 72 -3.78 16.69 -6.49
CA ARG A 72 -3.20 17.06 -5.18
C ARG A 72 -3.19 15.90 -4.17
N LEU A 73 -3.67 14.73 -4.55
CA LEU A 73 -3.77 13.59 -3.63
C LEU A 73 -2.36 13.09 -3.27
N LYS A 74 -2.06 13.11 -1.97
CA LYS A 74 -0.79 12.66 -1.40
C LYS A 74 -0.89 11.31 -0.70
N SER A 75 -2.05 10.99 -0.14
CA SER A 75 -2.28 9.78 0.63
C SER A 75 -3.54 9.08 0.16
N LEU A 76 -3.40 7.80 -0.18
CA LEU A 76 -4.51 6.92 -0.51
C LEU A 76 -4.46 5.67 0.35
N THR A 77 -5.56 5.40 1.05
CA THR A 77 -5.76 4.15 1.78
C THR A 77 -6.98 3.44 1.21
N LEU A 78 -6.80 2.19 0.82
CA LEU A 78 -7.82 1.28 0.32
C LEU A 78 -7.86 0.05 1.23
N ARG A 79 -9.02 -0.27 1.80
CA ARG A 79 -9.20 -1.41 2.70
C ARG A 79 -10.37 -2.28 2.28
N LYS A 80 -10.24 -3.60 2.52
CA LYS A 80 -11.33 -4.59 2.37
C LYS A 80 -12.05 -4.54 1.03
N LEU A 81 -11.34 -4.27 -0.05
CA LEU A 81 -11.90 -4.32 -1.40
C LEU A 81 -12.44 -5.74 -1.62
N GLY A 82 -13.76 -5.90 -1.54
CA GLY A 82 -14.40 -7.21 -1.45
C GLY A 82 -14.09 -8.16 -2.61
N THR A 83 -14.65 -9.36 -2.55
CA THR A 83 -14.38 -10.52 -3.43
C THR A 83 -14.45 -10.29 -4.94
N LYS A 84 -15.12 -9.21 -5.39
CA LYS A 84 -15.15 -8.86 -6.83
C LYS A 84 -13.88 -8.17 -7.32
N PHE A 85 -12.92 -7.84 -6.44
CA PHE A 85 -11.65 -7.24 -6.85
C PHE A 85 -10.82 -8.25 -7.61
N VAL A 86 -11.07 -8.31 -8.92
CA VAL A 86 -10.30 -9.13 -9.84
C VAL A 86 -8.86 -8.62 -9.79
N ILE A 87 -7.98 -9.46 -9.25
CA ILE A 87 -6.55 -9.20 -9.11
C ILE A 87 -5.91 -8.71 -10.42
N GLU A 88 -6.46 -9.12 -11.56
CA GLU A 88 -6.01 -8.69 -12.89
C GLU A 88 -6.06 -7.16 -13.10
N ASP A 89 -7.02 -6.46 -12.49
CA ASP A 89 -7.11 -5.00 -12.59
C ASP A 89 -6.13 -4.29 -11.64
N PHE A 90 -5.62 -4.97 -10.61
CA PHE A 90 -4.81 -4.33 -9.58
C PHE A 90 -3.51 -3.74 -10.10
N PRO A 91 -2.68 -4.45 -10.89
CA PRO A 91 -1.46 -3.84 -11.40
C PRO A 91 -1.73 -2.64 -12.28
N ARG A 92 -2.79 -2.69 -13.09
CA ARG A 92 -3.23 -1.55 -13.88
C ARG A 92 -3.61 -0.36 -13.00
N ILE A 93 -4.42 -0.58 -11.98
CA ILE A 93 -4.82 0.46 -11.03
C ILE A 93 -3.60 1.08 -10.35
N VAL A 94 -2.66 0.25 -9.87
CA VAL A 94 -1.43 0.75 -9.27
C VAL A 94 -0.66 1.60 -10.27
N CYS A 95 -0.45 1.13 -11.50
CA CYS A 95 0.21 1.91 -12.55
C CYS A 95 -0.51 3.25 -12.84
N GLU A 96 -1.84 3.29 -12.86
CA GLU A 96 -2.61 4.54 -12.97
C GLU A 96 -2.39 5.46 -11.77
N LEU A 97 -2.36 4.91 -10.55
CA LEU A 97 -2.06 5.67 -9.32
C LEU A 97 -0.64 6.24 -9.32
N MET A 98 0.33 5.59 -9.97
CA MET A 98 1.70 6.10 -10.05
C MET A 98 1.84 7.36 -10.91
N GLN A 99 0.83 7.68 -11.72
CA GLN A 99 0.76 8.94 -12.49
C GLN A 99 0.29 10.13 -11.61
N THR A 100 -0.12 9.87 -10.38
CA THR A 100 -0.58 10.89 -9.42
C THR A 100 0.56 11.26 -8.45
N PRO A 101 0.45 12.39 -7.71
CA PRO A 101 1.50 12.80 -6.76
C PRO A 101 1.43 12.06 -5.42
N ILE A 102 0.89 10.84 -5.39
CA ILE A 102 0.77 10.04 -4.18
C ILE A 102 2.16 9.74 -3.60
N GLU A 103 2.32 10.03 -2.31
CA GLU A 103 3.51 9.76 -1.52
C GLU A 103 3.27 8.63 -0.51
N ILE A 104 2.01 8.39 -0.13
CA ILE A 104 1.59 7.37 0.84
C ILE A 104 0.50 6.51 0.21
N LEU A 105 0.80 5.23 0.04
CA LEU A 105 -0.13 4.26 -0.53
C LEU A 105 -0.32 3.09 0.43
N SER A 106 -1.58 2.77 0.72
CA SER A 106 -1.93 1.69 1.63
C SER A 106 -3.03 0.83 1.04
N PHE A 107 -2.74 -0.45 0.83
CA PHE A 107 -3.72 -1.50 0.56
C PHE A 107 -3.76 -2.43 1.77
N ARG A 108 -4.91 -2.52 2.43
CA ARG A 108 -5.09 -3.40 3.58
C ARG A 108 -6.23 -4.38 3.34
N ASN A 109 -5.97 -5.67 3.48
CA ASN A 109 -7.04 -6.66 3.41
C ASN A 109 -7.81 -6.59 2.08
N THR A 110 -7.14 -6.26 0.97
CA THR A 110 -7.77 -6.03 -0.34
C THR A 110 -7.80 -7.26 -1.23
N PHE A 111 -7.08 -8.32 -0.86
CA PHE A 111 -6.97 -9.57 -1.64
C PHE A 111 -7.31 -10.78 -0.76
N THR A 112 -8.59 -10.90 -0.42
CA THR A 112 -9.03 -11.86 0.61
C THR A 112 -9.35 -13.24 0.06
N GLU A 113 -9.57 -13.39 -1.24
CA GLU A 113 -9.86 -14.70 -1.83
C GLU A 113 -8.61 -15.56 -1.98
N LYS A 114 -8.82 -16.88 -1.95
CA LYS A 114 -7.81 -17.90 -2.20
C LYS A 114 -7.35 -17.86 -3.66
N THR A 115 -6.63 -16.82 -4.05
CA THR A 115 -5.87 -16.84 -5.29
C THR A 115 -4.50 -17.42 -4.99
N GLU A 116 -4.20 -18.55 -5.61
CA GLU A 116 -3.14 -19.46 -5.19
C GLU A 116 -1.72 -18.91 -5.37
N ASP A 117 -1.53 -17.80 -6.08
CA ASP A 117 -0.23 -17.14 -6.11
C ASP A 117 -0.34 -15.68 -6.57
N LEU A 118 0.03 -14.72 -5.72
CA LEU A 118 0.14 -13.29 -6.07
C LEU A 118 1.57 -12.91 -6.52
N SER A 119 2.47 -13.88 -6.75
CA SER A 119 3.83 -13.62 -7.22
C SER A 119 3.89 -12.80 -8.51
N THR A 120 2.99 -13.06 -9.46
CA THR A 120 2.86 -12.28 -10.71
C THR A 120 2.42 -10.84 -10.44
N THR A 121 1.56 -10.65 -9.45
CA THR A 121 1.13 -9.32 -8.99
C THR A 121 2.30 -8.54 -8.42
N TRP A 122 3.21 -9.22 -7.71
CA TRP A 122 4.42 -8.63 -7.16
C TRP A 122 5.34 -8.04 -8.24
N ASN A 123 5.60 -8.79 -9.31
CA ASN A 123 6.47 -8.32 -10.39
C ASN A 123 5.89 -7.07 -11.07
N THR A 124 4.57 -7.05 -11.32
CA THR A 124 3.95 -5.90 -11.96
C THR A 124 3.87 -4.69 -11.02
N LEU A 125 3.63 -4.91 -9.72
CA LEU A 125 3.77 -3.89 -8.68
C LEU A 125 5.16 -3.25 -8.72
N CYS A 126 6.21 -4.07 -8.77
CA CYS A 126 7.60 -3.59 -8.80
C CYS A 126 7.84 -2.67 -9.99
N TYR A 127 7.36 -3.06 -11.17
CA TYR A 127 7.50 -2.27 -12.39
C TYR A 127 6.82 -0.90 -12.26
N CYS A 128 5.57 -0.85 -11.80
CA CYS A 128 4.86 0.41 -11.62
C CYS A 128 5.54 1.29 -10.55
N LEU A 129 5.97 0.68 -9.44
CA LEU A 129 6.50 1.42 -8.29
C LEU A 129 7.88 2.03 -8.54
N ASN A 130 8.72 1.45 -9.41
CA ASN A 130 10.13 1.86 -9.53
C ASN A 130 10.29 3.36 -9.86
N SER A 131 9.39 3.91 -10.69
CA SER A 131 9.37 5.34 -11.07
C SER A 131 8.49 6.22 -10.19
N SER A 132 7.97 5.67 -9.09
CA SER A 132 7.00 6.36 -8.24
C SER A 132 7.65 7.32 -7.23
N ARG A 133 6.83 8.27 -6.76
CA ARG A 133 7.18 9.20 -5.67
C ARG A 133 6.82 8.64 -4.28
N ILE A 134 6.49 7.35 -4.21
CA ILE A 134 5.98 6.74 -2.98
C ILE A 134 7.08 6.66 -1.94
N LYS A 135 6.84 7.33 -0.82
CA LYS A 135 7.70 7.32 0.36
C LYS A 135 7.28 6.27 1.37
N ARG A 136 5.98 5.94 1.41
CA ARG A 136 5.40 4.97 2.35
C ARG A 136 4.45 4.02 1.62
N LEU A 137 4.78 2.73 1.63
CA LEU A 137 3.97 1.68 1.06
C LEU A 137 3.51 0.72 2.16
N ARG A 138 2.20 0.45 2.23
CA ARG A 138 1.60 -0.54 3.12
C ARG A 138 0.80 -1.53 2.29
N LEU A 139 1.12 -2.81 2.39
CA LEU A 139 0.44 -3.91 1.72
C LEU A 139 0.05 -4.99 2.73
N THR A 140 -0.48 -4.58 3.87
CA THR A 140 -0.77 -5.46 5.01
C THR A 140 -2.02 -6.32 4.79
N GLU A 141 -2.06 -7.53 5.34
CA GLU A 141 -3.26 -8.40 5.33
C GLU A 141 -3.73 -8.84 3.93
N ASN A 142 -2.82 -8.98 2.96
CA ASN A 142 -3.18 -9.14 1.54
C ASN A 142 -2.91 -10.54 0.96
N ASN A 143 -2.64 -11.53 1.81
CA ASN A 143 -2.31 -12.89 1.37
C ASN A 143 -1.15 -12.99 0.35
N PHE A 144 -0.28 -11.97 0.24
CA PHE A 144 0.87 -12.03 -0.66
C PHE A 144 1.76 -13.21 -0.28
N ALA A 145 2.03 -14.10 -1.23
CA ALA A 145 2.76 -15.33 -1.00
C ALA A 145 4.03 -15.39 -1.87
N GLY A 146 4.91 -16.34 -1.54
CA GLY A 146 6.13 -16.58 -2.29
C GLY A 146 7.25 -15.58 -1.98
N PRO A 147 8.31 -15.59 -2.80
CA PRO A 147 9.43 -14.70 -2.65
C PRO A 147 9.07 -13.30 -3.15
N ILE A 148 9.47 -12.29 -2.38
CA ILE A 148 9.57 -10.94 -2.94
C ILE A 148 10.70 -10.93 -3.96
N SER A 149 10.34 -10.69 -5.22
CA SER A 149 11.21 -10.76 -6.39
C SER A 149 12.50 -9.97 -6.20
N GLU A 150 13.64 -10.58 -6.59
CA GLU A 150 14.94 -9.92 -6.66
C GLU A 150 14.93 -8.71 -7.61
N LEU A 151 13.98 -8.70 -8.56
CA LEU A 151 13.76 -7.57 -9.47
C LEU A 151 13.14 -6.35 -8.79
N TRP A 152 12.76 -6.45 -7.52
CA TRP A 152 12.31 -5.28 -6.79
C TRP A 152 13.49 -4.38 -6.44
N GLU A 153 13.79 -3.49 -7.36
CA GLU A 153 14.53 -2.27 -7.03
C GLU A 153 13.56 -1.34 -6.31
N SER A 154 13.77 -1.19 -5.01
CA SER A 154 12.94 -0.28 -4.23
C SER A 154 13.03 1.14 -4.84
N PRO A 155 11.89 1.86 -4.97
CA PRO A 155 11.87 3.20 -5.55
C PRO A 155 12.83 4.11 -4.79
N ASP A 156 13.51 5.02 -5.49
CA ASP A 156 14.47 5.96 -4.87
C ASP A 156 13.88 6.76 -3.70
N SER A 157 12.56 6.98 -3.74
CA SER A 157 11.82 7.73 -2.73
C SER A 157 11.32 6.89 -1.55
N LEU A 158 11.26 5.56 -1.66
CA LEU A 158 10.63 4.69 -0.66
C LEU A 158 11.49 4.62 0.61
N ARG A 159 10.88 4.94 1.76
CA ARG A 159 11.54 4.94 3.08
C ARG A 159 10.84 4.04 4.09
N PHE A 160 9.54 3.80 3.92
CA PHE A 160 8.74 2.96 4.80
C PHE A 160 8.05 1.87 3.98
N LEU A 161 8.24 0.62 4.39
CA LEU A 161 7.60 -0.53 3.79
C LEU A 161 6.97 -1.40 4.88
N ASN A 162 5.67 -1.63 4.77
CA ASN A 162 4.97 -2.58 5.63
C ASN A 162 4.26 -3.65 4.78
N LEU A 163 4.65 -4.91 5.01
CA LEU A 163 4.12 -6.11 4.38
C LEU A 163 3.61 -7.10 5.43
N SER A 164 3.23 -6.63 6.62
CA SER A 164 2.81 -7.50 7.71
C SER A 164 1.54 -8.28 7.41
N THR A 165 1.39 -9.45 8.03
CA THR A 165 0.21 -10.31 7.89
C THR A 165 0.00 -10.71 6.43
N ASN A 166 1.01 -11.37 5.86
CA ASN A 166 0.97 -11.96 4.53
C ASN A 166 1.48 -13.41 4.62
N LYS A 167 1.80 -14.04 3.49
CA LYS A 167 2.29 -15.41 3.37
C LYS A 167 3.68 -15.45 2.71
N LEU A 168 4.46 -14.40 2.87
CA LEU A 168 5.79 -14.27 2.26
C LEU A 168 6.74 -15.28 2.90
N ASN A 169 7.45 -16.05 2.07
CA ASN A 169 8.40 -17.05 2.55
C ASN A 169 9.87 -16.68 2.28
N GLN A 170 10.12 -15.67 1.43
CA GLN A 170 11.44 -15.12 1.19
C GLN A 170 11.35 -13.62 0.91
N PHE A 171 12.46 -12.92 1.14
CA PHE A 171 12.56 -11.49 0.87
C PHE A 171 13.94 -11.14 0.32
N ALA A 172 14.04 -10.84 -0.97
CA ALA A 172 15.32 -10.62 -1.66
C ALA A 172 15.46 -9.18 -2.20
N VAL A 173 15.01 -8.19 -1.43
CA VAL A 173 15.00 -6.79 -1.86
C VAL A 173 16.27 -6.08 -1.43
N ASN A 174 16.79 -5.24 -2.31
CA ASN A 174 17.76 -4.24 -1.92
C ASN A 174 17.09 -3.19 -1.00
N LEU A 175 17.25 -3.36 0.31
CA LEU A 175 16.71 -2.46 1.34
C LEU A 175 17.54 -1.20 1.58
N ASN A 176 18.59 -0.93 0.78
CA ASN A 176 19.52 0.15 1.07
C ASN A 176 18.87 1.54 1.15
N LYS A 177 17.65 1.69 0.63
CA LYS A 177 16.86 2.92 0.64
C LYS A 177 15.80 2.95 1.74
N ILE A 178 15.45 1.81 2.31
CA ILE A 178 14.35 1.66 3.27
C ILE A 178 14.88 1.94 4.68
N ARG A 179 14.16 2.77 5.44
CA ARG A 179 14.47 3.10 6.84
C ARG A 179 13.66 2.25 7.81
N ILE A 180 12.41 1.97 7.47
CA ILE A 180 11.49 1.20 8.32
C ILE A 180 10.91 0.06 7.50
N LEU A 181 11.16 -1.16 7.97
CA LEU A 181 10.67 -2.39 7.36
C LEU A 181 9.85 -3.19 8.36
N ILE A 182 8.61 -3.51 7.99
CA ILE A 182 7.72 -4.34 8.81
C ILE A 182 7.32 -5.56 7.99
N LEU A 183 7.80 -6.73 8.42
CA LEU A 183 7.54 -8.05 7.84
C LEU A 183 6.85 -8.99 8.83
N ARG A 184 6.36 -8.46 9.96
CA ARG A 184 5.66 -9.21 11.00
C ARG A 184 4.58 -10.15 10.42
N ASP A 185 4.41 -11.32 11.02
CA ASP A 185 3.30 -12.24 10.69
C ASP A 185 3.33 -12.66 9.20
N ASN A 186 4.40 -13.37 8.86
CA ASN A 186 4.67 -13.95 7.53
C ASN A 186 5.26 -15.36 7.72
N LEU A 187 5.76 -15.98 6.65
CA LEU A 187 6.33 -17.33 6.64
C LEU A 187 7.85 -17.32 6.44
N LEU A 188 8.56 -16.30 6.95
CA LEU A 188 9.99 -16.07 6.68
C LEU A 188 10.96 -16.93 7.51
N GLY A 189 10.46 -17.79 8.40
CA GLY A 189 11.27 -18.53 9.38
C GLY A 189 12.46 -19.27 8.77
N ASP A 190 12.24 -20.03 7.70
CA ASP A 190 13.30 -20.80 7.03
C ASP A 190 14.29 -19.89 6.29
N PHE A 191 13.79 -18.82 5.66
CA PHE A 191 14.63 -17.85 4.95
C PHE A 191 15.58 -17.12 5.90
N LEU A 192 15.07 -16.71 7.07
CA LEU A 192 15.84 -15.99 8.10
C LEU A 192 16.88 -16.88 8.82
N GLN A 193 16.81 -18.18 8.61
CA GLN A 193 17.81 -19.15 9.06
C GLN A 193 18.93 -19.38 8.04
N SER A 194 18.72 -18.98 6.78
CA SER A 194 19.71 -19.17 5.71
C SER A 194 20.91 -18.22 5.83
N ASN A 195 22.04 -18.55 5.18
CA ASN A 195 23.27 -17.74 5.17
C ASN A 195 23.27 -16.62 4.11
N ARG A 196 22.09 -16.11 3.73
CA ARG A 196 21.98 -14.99 2.79
C ARG A 196 22.14 -13.67 3.53
N TYR A 197 22.67 -12.65 2.86
CA TYR A 197 22.74 -11.29 3.40
C TYR A 197 21.52 -10.50 2.91
N MET A 198 20.91 -9.67 3.76
CA MET A 198 19.77 -8.83 3.34
C MET A 198 20.19 -7.50 2.72
N THR A 199 21.38 -7.00 3.05
CA THR A 199 21.78 -5.64 2.68
C THR A 199 23.28 -5.50 2.45
N THR A 200 23.67 -4.41 1.81
CA THR A 200 25.07 -3.98 1.71
C THR A 200 25.39 -2.96 2.80
N ASN A 201 26.67 -2.62 3.00
CA ASN A 201 27.13 -1.61 3.97
C ASN A 201 26.58 -0.18 3.74
N LYS A 202 25.71 0.03 2.75
CA LYS A 202 25.07 1.30 2.41
C LYS A 202 23.64 1.41 2.95
N SER A 203 23.24 0.53 3.86
CA SER A 203 21.89 0.51 4.40
C SER A 203 21.58 1.72 5.29
N VAL A 204 20.40 2.32 5.07
CA VAL A 204 19.81 3.36 5.94
C VAL A 204 18.73 2.81 6.87
N LEU A 205 18.66 1.48 7.01
CA LEU A 205 17.66 0.81 7.81
C LEU A 205 17.83 1.13 9.30
N GLU A 206 16.75 1.55 9.93
CA GLU A 206 16.70 1.98 11.33
C GLU A 206 15.84 1.05 12.17
N TYR A 207 14.73 0.56 11.60
CA TYR A 207 13.74 -0.27 12.27
C TYR A 207 13.37 -1.48 11.43
N VAL A 208 13.39 -2.65 12.05
CA VAL A 208 12.91 -3.91 11.48
C VAL A 208 12.00 -4.63 12.46
N ASP A 209 10.85 -5.10 11.97
CA ASP A 209 9.96 -6.01 12.71
C ASP A 209 9.77 -7.29 11.90
N LEU A 210 10.37 -8.38 12.40
CA LEU A 210 10.26 -9.76 11.91
C LEU A 210 9.45 -10.63 12.85
N SER A 211 8.80 -10.06 13.87
CA SER A 211 8.05 -10.83 14.85
C SER A 211 6.98 -11.71 14.19
N GLN A 212 6.62 -12.82 14.82
CA GLN A 212 5.58 -13.73 14.31
C GLN A 212 5.91 -14.36 12.93
N ASN A 213 7.18 -14.60 12.61
CA ASN A 213 7.61 -15.31 11.39
C ASN A 213 8.01 -16.78 11.62
N ASN A 214 7.62 -17.38 12.74
CA ASN A 214 8.02 -18.74 13.13
C ASN A 214 9.56 -18.95 13.10
N ILE A 215 10.30 -17.95 13.62
CA ILE A 215 11.77 -17.94 13.60
C ILE A 215 12.27 -18.76 14.79
N ASN A 216 12.78 -19.96 14.53
CA ASN A 216 13.41 -20.80 15.56
C ASN A 216 14.88 -20.45 15.79
N LYS A 217 15.54 -19.86 14.79
CA LYS A 217 16.91 -19.37 14.86
C LYS A 217 17.07 -18.18 13.92
N LEU A 218 17.68 -17.10 14.40
CA LEU A 218 17.93 -15.92 13.57
C LEU A 218 19.39 -15.91 13.12
N ASN A 219 19.64 -15.80 11.81
CA ASN A 219 20.98 -15.53 11.34
C ASN A 219 21.34 -14.05 11.51
N VAL A 220 22.03 -13.72 12.60
CA VAL A 220 22.46 -12.34 12.89
C VAL A 220 23.29 -11.68 11.79
N ARG A 221 23.93 -12.48 10.91
CA ARG A 221 24.67 -11.96 9.75
C ARG A 221 23.76 -11.29 8.71
N LEU A 222 22.45 -11.53 8.74
CA LEU A 222 21.46 -10.87 7.89
C LEU A 222 21.52 -9.34 8.04
N PHE A 223 21.83 -8.85 9.23
CA PHE A 223 21.89 -7.41 9.56
C PHE A 223 23.32 -6.87 9.57
N HIS A 224 24.29 -7.66 9.12
CA HIS A 224 25.65 -7.17 8.97
C HIS A 224 25.67 -6.03 7.94
N GLY A 225 26.40 -4.95 8.25
CA GLY A 225 26.44 -3.77 7.38
C GLY A 225 25.24 -2.81 7.53
N GLN A 226 24.50 -2.87 8.65
CA GLN A 226 23.41 -1.95 8.95
C GLN A 226 23.78 -1.01 10.12
N PRO A 227 24.60 0.03 9.87
CA PRO A 227 25.13 0.89 10.94
C PRO A 227 24.05 1.71 11.65
N ASN A 228 22.88 1.89 11.03
CA ASN A 228 21.79 2.71 11.56
C ASN A 228 20.70 1.88 12.25
N LEU A 229 20.76 0.54 12.22
CA LEU A 229 19.72 -0.31 12.78
C LEU A 229 19.72 -0.17 14.30
N ASN A 230 18.67 0.43 14.85
CA ASN A 230 18.52 0.68 16.27
C ASN A 230 17.46 -0.20 16.93
N THR A 231 16.52 -0.73 16.13
CA THR A 231 15.39 -1.51 16.65
C THR A 231 15.15 -2.74 15.77
N LEU A 232 15.13 -3.91 16.40
CA LEU A 232 14.82 -5.20 15.78
C LEU A 232 13.85 -5.97 16.69
N TYR A 233 12.67 -6.27 16.15
CA TYR A 233 11.62 -7.08 16.80
C TYR A 233 11.41 -8.42 16.10
#